data_AF-A0A7S4Q3D3-F1
#
_entry.id   AF-A0A7S4Q3D3-F1
#
_cell.length_a   1.000
_cell.length_b   1.000
_cell.length_c   1.000
_cell.angle_alpha   90.00
_cell.angle_beta   90.00
_cell.angle_gamma   90.00
#
_symmetry.space_group_name_H-M   'P 1'
#
loop_
_entity.id
_entity.type
_entity.pdbx_description
1 polymer ?
#
loop_
_entity_poly.entity_id
_entity_poly.type
_entity_poly.pdbx_seq_one_letter_code
_entity_poly.pdbx_strand_id
1 'polypeptide(L)'
;DAVAILAQGSRGRLRAMGRRLAGLLGCPWHGPKTSATAGAMPEDGLRHLEDARVLLRVLLFLDVQDLCRLSPVDRHRQQLDRQLADGVWCHRCEALWRNKSPRYWLTPERLHFLATAERGTAWREHFRRATLEGRRSALRPEELHTLRWAFNFTPHAGGRGSLTLQFAEFRPRELGAAEGALLLAGYPPLPYELSDGGKVLHVANFPPHTIRRLDSWEWEIANENVTFVSCVGDDPQYNERGFMHLSCESIALLEEDLVRLP
;
A
#
# COMPACT_ATOMS: atom_id res chain seq x y z
N ASP A 1 -12.35 27.74 21.71
CA ASP A 1 -11.91 28.22 20.39
C ASP A 1 -10.96 27.32 19.61
N ALA A 2 -10.01 26.60 20.23
CA ALA A 2 -9.15 25.64 19.51
C ALA A 2 -9.91 24.46 18.83
N VAL A 3 -11.04 24.03 19.42
CA VAL A 3 -11.90 22.95 18.87
C VAL A 3 -12.66 23.41 17.60
N ALA A 4 -12.96 24.70 17.48
CA ALA A 4 -13.66 25.25 16.30
C ALA A 4 -12.73 25.35 15.08
N ILE A 5 -11.43 25.61 15.30
CA ILE A 5 -10.41 25.72 14.25
C ILE A 5 -10.04 24.33 13.71
N LEU A 6 -9.90 23.32 14.59
CA LEU A 6 -9.72 21.92 14.17
C LEU A 6 -10.94 21.35 13.41
N ALA A 7 -12.14 21.81 13.75
CA ALA A 7 -13.38 21.44 13.05
C ALA A 7 -13.51 22.08 11.65
N GLN A 8 -12.92 23.25 11.40
CA GLN A 8 -12.93 23.90 10.09
C GLN A 8 -11.89 23.31 9.12
N GLY A 9 -10.68 23.00 9.59
CA GLY A 9 -9.64 22.35 8.77
C GLY A 9 -10.02 20.94 8.32
N SER A 10 -10.68 20.17 9.19
CA SER A 10 -11.19 18.83 8.89
C SER A 10 -12.40 18.84 7.95
N ARG A 11 -13.27 19.86 8.03
CA ARG A 11 -14.40 20.06 7.09
C ARG A 11 -13.93 20.30 5.64
N GLY A 12 -12.81 21.00 5.44
CA GLY A 12 -12.22 21.23 4.11
C GLY A 12 -11.68 19.94 3.48
N ARG A 13 -10.86 19.18 4.23
CA ARG A 13 -10.28 17.91 3.76
C ARG A 13 -11.35 16.85 3.49
N LEU A 14 -12.39 16.77 4.32
CA LEU A 14 -13.49 15.82 4.14
C LEU A 14 -14.45 16.22 3.01
N ARG A 15 -14.65 17.51 2.73
CA ARG A 15 -15.38 17.96 1.53
C ARG A 15 -14.60 17.68 0.25
N ALA A 16 -13.27 17.75 0.29
CA ALA A 16 -12.41 17.37 -0.82
C ALA A 16 -12.40 15.85 -1.02
N MET A 17 -12.31 15.06 0.06
CA MET A 17 -12.34 13.59 0.03
C MET A 17 -13.72 13.06 -0.38
N GLY A 18 -14.81 13.64 0.13
CA GLY A 18 -16.18 13.29 -0.26
C GLY A 18 -16.51 13.67 -1.70
N ARG A 19 -16.02 14.82 -2.19
CA ARG A 19 -16.14 15.20 -3.62
C ARG A 19 -15.23 14.36 -4.53
N ARG A 20 -14.05 13.96 -4.05
CA ARG A 20 -13.17 13.02 -4.75
C ARG A 20 -13.79 11.62 -4.79
N LEU A 21 -14.36 11.09 -3.72
CA LEU A 21 -15.03 9.79 -3.71
C LEU A 21 -16.31 9.78 -4.56
N ALA A 22 -17.13 10.84 -4.49
CA ALA A 22 -18.32 10.97 -5.33
C ALA A 22 -17.99 11.20 -6.83
N GLY A 23 -16.85 11.83 -7.15
CA GLY A 23 -16.37 12.01 -8.51
C GLY A 23 -15.58 10.83 -9.08
N LEU A 24 -14.80 10.12 -8.25
CA LEU A 24 -13.93 9.00 -8.64
C LEU A 24 -14.68 7.68 -8.76
N LEU A 25 -15.78 7.49 -8.03
CA LEU A 25 -16.52 6.24 -8.12
C LEU A 25 -17.17 6.03 -9.47
N GLY A 26 -17.41 7.07 -10.28
CA GLY A 26 -18.02 6.94 -11.62
C GLY A 26 -19.34 6.17 -11.66
N CYS A 27 -19.83 5.73 -10.50
CA CYS A 27 -21.07 5.05 -10.31
C CYS A 27 -22.09 6.16 -10.35
N PRO A 28 -22.96 6.21 -11.37
CA PRO A 28 -24.19 6.92 -11.18
C PRO A 28 -24.76 6.33 -9.91
N TRP A 29 -25.11 7.16 -8.95
CA TRP A 29 -26.07 6.74 -7.94
C TRP A 29 -27.33 6.41 -8.74
N HIS A 30 -27.46 5.16 -9.17
CA HIS A 30 -28.70 4.59 -9.62
C HIS A 30 -29.52 4.43 -8.35
N GLY A 31 -29.99 5.57 -7.83
CA GLY A 31 -31.20 5.59 -7.04
C GLY A 31 -32.23 4.76 -7.83
N PRO A 32 -33.14 4.04 -7.12
CA PRO A 32 -34.17 3.25 -7.77
C PRO A 32 -34.77 4.10 -8.89
N LYS A 33 -34.88 3.53 -10.11
CA LYS A 33 -35.48 4.21 -11.27
C LYS A 33 -36.92 4.57 -10.88
N THR A 34 -37.09 5.73 -10.26
CA THR A 34 -38.38 6.31 -9.96
C THR A 34 -38.89 6.84 -11.27
N SER A 35 -39.80 6.07 -11.88
CA SER A 35 -40.71 6.61 -12.88
C SER A 35 -41.28 7.92 -12.35
N ALA A 36 -41.20 8.96 -13.17
CA ALA A 36 -41.50 10.33 -12.83
C ALA A 36 -42.91 10.50 -12.25
N THR A 37 -42.98 10.64 -10.93
CA THR A 37 -43.99 11.45 -10.25
C THR A 37 -43.22 12.33 -9.29
N ALA A 38 -43.23 13.64 -9.54
CA ALA A 38 -42.61 14.66 -8.70
C ALA A 38 -43.32 14.75 -7.34
N GLY A 39 -43.11 13.75 -6.49
CA GLY A 39 -43.43 13.80 -5.08
C GLY A 39 -42.26 14.46 -4.36
N ALA A 40 -42.56 15.45 -3.52
CA ALA A 40 -41.60 16.06 -2.62
C ALA A 40 -40.74 14.98 -1.94
N MET A 41 -39.42 15.11 -2.03
CA MET A 41 -38.51 14.29 -1.22
C MET A 41 -38.91 14.47 0.25
N PRO A 42 -39.32 13.39 0.97
CA PRO A 42 -39.76 13.52 2.35
C PRO A 42 -38.60 14.07 3.19
N GLU A 43 -38.90 15.03 4.08
CA GLU A 43 -37.91 15.66 4.97
C GLU A 43 -37.11 14.63 5.80
N ASP A 44 -37.65 13.43 6.00
CA ASP A 44 -36.97 12.30 6.63
C ASP A 44 -35.68 11.88 5.90
N GLY A 45 -35.61 12.02 4.57
CA GLY A 45 -34.43 11.68 3.78
C GLY A 45 -33.20 12.53 4.11
N LEU A 46 -33.38 13.79 4.51
CA LEU A 46 -32.28 14.68 4.88
C LEU A 46 -31.70 14.36 6.27
N ARG A 47 -32.55 13.98 7.24
CA ARG A 47 -32.11 13.53 8.58
C ARG A 47 -31.25 12.27 8.47
N HIS A 48 -31.67 11.32 7.64
CA HIS A 48 -30.89 10.11 7.38
C HIS A 48 -29.51 10.36 6.77
N LEU A 49 -29.33 11.42 5.98
CA LEU A 49 -28.03 11.79 5.40
C LEU A 49 -27.06 12.42 6.41
N GLU A 50 -27.57 13.21 7.36
CA GLU A 50 -26.75 13.76 8.45
C GLU A 50 -26.31 12.65 9.41
N ASP A 51 -27.23 11.74 9.75
CA ASP A 51 -26.94 10.54 10.55
C ASP A 51 -25.89 9.66 9.88
N ALA A 52 -25.98 9.47 8.56
CA ALA A 52 -24.98 8.69 7.81
C ALA A 52 -23.57 9.30 7.88
N ARG A 53 -23.44 10.63 7.90
CA ARG A 53 -22.14 11.30 8.05
C ARG A 53 -21.57 11.17 9.45
N VAL A 54 -22.41 11.30 10.48
CA VAL A 54 -22.00 11.09 11.87
C VAL A 54 -21.57 9.64 12.07
N LEU A 55 -22.36 8.69 11.58
CA LEU A 55 -22.05 7.26 11.62
C LEU A 55 -20.73 6.96 10.91
N LEU A 56 -20.53 7.48 9.69
CA LEU A 56 -19.26 7.30 8.96
C LEU A 56 -18.07 7.80 9.78
N ARG A 57 -18.19 8.95 10.44
CA ARG A 57 -17.13 9.48 11.32
C ARG A 57 -16.86 8.53 12.48
N VAL A 58 -17.91 8.07 13.17
CA VAL A 58 -17.76 7.10 14.28
C VAL A 58 -17.06 5.84 13.80
N LEU A 59 -17.46 5.28 12.66
CA LEU A 59 -16.85 4.08 12.08
C LEU A 59 -15.36 4.30 11.73
N LEU A 60 -14.97 5.50 11.29
CA LEU A 60 -13.57 5.84 11.02
C LEU A 60 -12.70 5.93 12.29
N PHE A 61 -13.29 6.05 13.49
CA PHE A 61 -12.56 5.98 14.76
C PHE A 61 -12.39 4.56 15.28
N LEU A 62 -13.20 3.60 14.82
CA LEU A 62 -13.13 2.21 15.26
C LEU A 62 -11.95 1.48 14.64
N ASP A 63 -11.25 0.66 15.43
CA ASP A 63 -10.17 -0.17 14.90
C ASP A 63 -10.71 -1.28 13.98
N VAL A 64 -9.79 -2.04 13.37
CA VAL A 64 -10.15 -3.12 12.45
C VAL A 64 -10.95 -4.24 13.14
N GLN A 65 -10.67 -4.51 14.42
CA GLN A 65 -11.34 -5.56 15.18
C GLN A 65 -12.79 -5.16 15.48
N ASP A 66 -13.02 -3.94 15.94
CA ASP A 66 -14.34 -3.39 16.23
C ASP A 66 -15.18 -3.26 14.96
N LEU A 67 -14.60 -2.79 13.86
CA LEU A 67 -15.26 -2.79 12.55
C LEU A 67 -15.68 -4.19 12.11
N CYS A 68 -14.87 -5.23 12.36
CA CYS A 68 -15.24 -6.60 12.07
C CYS A 68 -16.38 -7.12 12.97
N ARG A 69 -16.44 -6.67 14.23
CA ARG A 69 -17.47 -7.05 15.21
C ARG A 69 -18.82 -6.40 14.96
N LEU A 70 -18.89 -5.27 14.28
CA LEU A 70 -20.16 -4.61 13.95
C LEU A 70 -20.99 -5.34 12.87
N SER A 71 -20.31 -6.09 11.99
CA SER A 71 -20.91 -6.78 10.85
C SER A 71 -22.11 -7.70 11.13
N PRO A 72 -22.29 -8.35 12.30
CA PRO A 72 -23.42 -9.24 12.55
C PRO A 72 -24.63 -8.59 13.26
N VAL A 73 -24.55 -7.35 13.74
CA VAL A 73 -25.43 -6.89 14.84
C VAL A 73 -26.88 -6.59 14.42
N ASP A 74 -27.18 -6.29 13.15
CA ASP A 74 -28.55 -6.01 12.69
C ASP A 74 -28.68 -6.13 11.16
N ARG A 75 -29.76 -6.77 10.64
CA ARG A 75 -30.04 -6.89 9.20
C ARG A 75 -30.27 -5.53 8.52
N HIS A 76 -30.88 -4.57 9.21
CA HIS A 76 -31.03 -3.22 8.67
C HIS A 76 -29.68 -2.52 8.59
N ARG A 77 -28.83 -2.70 9.61
CA ARG A 77 -27.45 -2.23 9.59
C ARG A 77 -26.61 -2.95 8.55
N GLN A 78 -26.83 -4.22 8.22
CA GLN A 78 -26.09 -4.89 7.15
C GLN A 78 -26.21 -4.18 5.79
N GLN A 79 -27.35 -3.55 5.49
CA GLN A 79 -27.53 -2.83 4.24
C GLN A 79 -26.84 -1.46 4.25
N LEU A 80 -26.91 -0.75 5.37
CA LEU A 80 -26.19 0.51 5.59
C LEU A 80 -24.67 0.29 5.69
N ASP A 81 -24.24 -0.79 6.34
CA ASP A 81 -22.87 -1.27 6.43
C ASP A 81 -22.34 -1.61 5.05
N ARG A 82 -23.10 -2.25 4.16
CA ARG A 82 -22.60 -2.55 2.82
C ARG A 82 -22.20 -1.28 2.05
N GLN A 83 -22.95 -0.18 2.18
CA GLN A 83 -22.63 1.07 1.48
C GLN A 83 -21.65 1.96 2.24
N LEU A 84 -21.85 2.14 3.55
CA LEU A 84 -20.98 2.98 4.38
C LEU A 84 -19.67 2.28 4.73
N ALA A 85 -19.69 0.99 5.03
CA ALA A 85 -18.47 0.26 5.40
C ALA A 85 -17.52 0.15 4.22
N ASP A 86 -17.99 0.04 2.98
CA ASP A 86 -17.09 -0.02 1.82
C ASP A 86 -16.23 1.26 1.70
N GLY A 87 -16.84 2.44 1.93
CA GLY A 87 -16.11 3.70 2.04
C GLY A 87 -15.13 3.75 3.23
N VAL A 88 -15.52 3.21 4.39
CA VAL A 88 -14.63 3.09 5.57
C VAL A 88 -13.44 2.18 5.27
N TRP A 89 -13.67 1.03 4.64
CA TRP A 89 -12.63 0.08 4.28
C TRP A 89 -11.69 0.63 3.21
N CYS A 90 -12.21 1.40 2.25
CA CYS A 90 -11.39 2.13 1.27
C CYS A 90 -10.44 3.10 1.99
N HIS A 91 -10.97 3.92 2.90
CA HIS A 91 -10.15 4.84 3.70
C HIS A 91 -9.11 4.09 4.55
N ARG A 92 -9.46 2.94 5.13
CA ARG A 92 -8.53 2.09 5.87
C ARG A 92 -7.44 1.50 4.97
N CYS A 93 -7.75 1.09 3.75
CA CYS A 93 -6.76 0.66 2.77
C CYS A 93 -5.80 1.80 2.42
N GLU A 94 -6.33 2.98 2.13
CA GLU A 94 -5.54 4.18 1.83
C GLU A 94 -4.59 4.51 2.99
N ALA A 95 -5.10 4.55 4.22
CA ALA A 95 -4.29 4.81 5.41
C ALA A 95 -3.22 3.72 5.65
N LEU A 96 -3.59 2.44 5.48
CA LEU A 96 -2.65 1.33 5.61
C LEU A 96 -1.52 1.44 4.58
N TRP A 97 -1.86 1.66 3.31
CA TRP A 97 -0.91 1.69 2.20
C TRP A 97 -0.06 2.96 2.16
N ARG A 98 -0.59 4.11 2.60
CA ARG A 98 0.17 5.37 2.68
C ARG A 98 1.37 5.24 3.62
N ASN A 99 1.23 4.46 4.70
CA ASN A 99 2.28 4.20 5.68
C ASN A 99 3.26 3.09 5.26
N LYS A 100 3.26 2.70 3.97
CA LYS A 100 4.15 1.70 3.38
C LYS A 100 4.96 2.34 2.27
N SER A 101 5.57 1.54 1.39
CA SER A 101 6.27 2.07 0.22
C SER A 101 5.31 2.80 -0.75
N PRO A 102 5.79 3.83 -1.48
CA PRO A 102 5.05 4.48 -2.56
C PRO A 102 4.42 3.53 -3.59
N ARG A 103 4.98 2.33 -3.76
CA ARG A 103 4.40 1.25 -4.60
C ARG A 103 2.96 0.93 -4.23
N TYR A 104 2.63 1.08 -2.94
CA TYR A 104 1.35 0.66 -2.39
C TYR A 104 0.31 1.78 -2.37
N TRP A 105 0.72 3.03 -2.57
CA TRP A 105 -0.17 4.19 -2.48
C TRP A 105 -1.38 4.05 -3.40
N LEU A 106 -2.53 4.51 -2.92
CA LEU A 106 -3.78 4.51 -3.68
C LEU A 106 -3.81 5.67 -4.67
N THR A 107 -3.02 5.56 -5.74
CA THR A 107 -3.03 6.52 -6.85
C THR A 107 -4.32 6.35 -7.70
N PRO A 108 -4.70 7.35 -8.51
CA PRO A 108 -5.82 7.21 -9.44
C PRO A 108 -5.70 5.99 -10.37
N GLU A 109 -4.48 5.68 -10.82
CA GLU A 109 -4.18 4.55 -11.70
C GLU A 109 -4.39 3.22 -10.96
N ARG A 110 -3.91 3.11 -9.72
CA ARG A 110 -4.12 1.92 -8.89
C ARG A 110 -5.60 1.75 -8.56
N LEU A 111 -6.30 2.83 -8.25
CA LEU A 111 -7.75 2.80 -8.01
C LEU A 111 -8.50 2.29 -9.25
N HIS A 112 -8.14 2.79 -10.44
CA HIS A 112 -8.71 2.32 -11.70
C HIS A 112 -8.40 0.85 -11.97
N PHE A 113 -7.15 0.42 -11.72
CA PHE A 113 -6.75 -0.98 -11.83
C PHE A 113 -7.57 -1.89 -10.91
N LEU A 114 -7.71 -1.54 -9.63
CA LEU A 114 -8.51 -2.33 -8.68
C LEU A 114 -9.98 -2.39 -9.10
N ALA A 115 -10.55 -1.28 -9.58
CA ALA A 115 -11.93 -1.24 -10.07
C ALA A 115 -12.16 -2.09 -11.34
N THR A 116 -11.15 -2.24 -12.19
CA THR A 116 -11.26 -2.94 -13.48
C THR A 116 -10.85 -4.41 -13.39
N ALA A 117 -9.68 -4.70 -12.82
CA ALA A 117 -9.11 -6.05 -12.69
C ALA A 117 -9.79 -6.88 -11.60
N GLU A 118 -10.28 -6.25 -10.53
CA GLU A 118 -10.89 -6.92 -9.38
C GLU A 118 -12.38 -6.53 -9.21
N ARG A 119 -13.09 -6.37 -10.33
CA ARG A 119 -14.49 -5.92 -10.36
C ARG A 119 -15.36 -6.74 -9.39
N GLY A 120 -16.07 -6.03 -8.51
CA GLY A 120 -16.98 -6.63 -7.53
C GLY A 120 -16.30 -7.06 -6.23
N THR A 121 -14.98 -6.87 -6.09
CA THR A 121 -14.27 -7.07 -4.82
C THR A 121 -14.57 -5.89 -3.89
N ALA A 122 -15.06 -6.19 -2.68
CA ALA A 122 -15.29 -5.16 -1.66
C ALA A 122 -13.96 -4.66 -1.09
N TRP A 123 -13.90 -3.41 -0.64
CA TRP A 123 -12.68 -2.83 -0.05
C TRP A 123 -12.20 -3.58 1.20
N ARG A 124 -13.12 -4.20 1.94
CA ARG A 124 -12.78 -5.08 3.07
C ARG A 124 -11.87 -6.24 2.63
N GLU A 125 -12.14 -6.81 1.47
CA GLU A 125 -11.35 -7.92 0.93
C GLU A 125 -9.99 -7.44 0.43
N HIS A 126 -9.92 -6.27 -0.22
CA HIS A 126 -8.63 -5.64 -0.55
C HIS A 126 -7.78 -5.37 0.71
N PHE A 127 -8.40 -4.86 1.78
CA PHE A 127 -7.71 -4.65 3.07
C PHE A 127 -7.16 -5.96 3.63
N ARG A 128 -7.96 -7.02 3.62
CA ARG A 128 -7.57 -8.36 4.10
C ARG A 128 -6.40 -8.92 3.28
N ARG A 129 -6.51 -8.89 1.94
CA ARG A 129 -5.46 -9.36 1.02
C ARG A 129 -4.17 -8.58 1.23
N ALA A 130 -4.24 -7.27 1.31
CA ALA A 130 -3.06 -6.43 1.54
C ALA A 130 -2.40 -6.74 2.89
N THR A 131 -3.18 -6.95 3.95
CA THR A 131 -2.64 -7.31 5.28
C THR A 131 -1.96 -8.68 5.26
N LEU A 132 -2.53 -9.66 4.56
CA LEU A 132 -1.93 -10.98 4.39
C LEU A 132 -0.64 -10.90 3.57
N GLU A 133 -0.67 -10.16 2.46
CA GLU A 133 0.46 -9.95 1.57
C GLU A 133 1.62 -9.24 2.28
N GLY A 134 1.32 -8.21 3.07
CA GLY A 134 2.30 -7.50 3.89
C GLY A 134 2.96 -8.34 4.98
N ARG A 135 2.37 -9.48 5.37
CA ARG A 135 2.89 -10.42 6.36
C ARG A 135 3.64 -11.61 5.75
N ARG A 136 3.72 -11.68 4.42
CA ARG A 136 4.41 -12.77 3.74
C ARG A 136 5.89 -12.76 4.09
N SER A 137 6.45 -13.93 4.37
CA SER A 137 7.85 -14.10 4.78
C SER A 137 8.74 -14.69 3.68
N ALA A 138 8.19 -14.97 2.50
CA ALA A 138 8.89 -15.65 1.42
C ALA A 138 8.59 -14.95 0.10
N LEU A 139 9.62 -14.62 -0.67
CA LEU A 139 9.56 -13.93 -1.96
C LEU A 139 9.05 -14.88 -3.07
N ARG A 140 8.21 -14.37 -3.98
CA ARG A 140 7.76 -15.14 -5.14
C ARG A 140 8.79 -15.01 -6.26
N PRO A 141 9.04 -16.05 -7.07
CA PRO A 141 9.99 -15.98 -8.18
C PRO A 141 9.72 -14.84 -9.16
N GLU A 142 8.45 -14.50 -9.37
CA GLU A 142 8.06 -13.45 -10.31
C GLU A 142 8.44 -12.05 -9.79
N GLU A 143 8.55 -11.89 -8.47
CA GLU A 143 8.90 -10.60 -7.87
C GLU A 143 10.37 -10.24 -8.07
N LEU A 144 11.27 -11.22 -8.21
CA LEU A 144 12.68 -10.92 -8.47
C LEU A 144 12.84 -10.07 -9.73
N HIS A 145 12.18 -10.44 -10.82
CA HIS A 145 12.35 -9.75 -12.10
C HIS A 145 11.33 -8.64 -12.37
N THR A 146 10.22 -8.57 -11.60
CA THR A 146 9.23 -7.49 -11.74
C THR A 146 9.46 -6.33 -10.76
N LEU A 147 10.19 -6.57 -9.67
CA LEU A 147 10.61 -5.50 -8.76
C LEU A 147 11.92 -4.89 -9.23
N ARG A 148 12.11 -3.62 -8.84
CA ARG A 148 13.36 -2.90 -9.02
C ARG A 148 14.19 -3.04 -7.76
N TRP A 149 15.47 -3.33 -7.90
CA TRP A 149 16.35 -3.63 -6.78
C TRP A 149 17.49 -2.62 -6.69
N ALA A 150 17.56 -1.91 -5.56
CA ALA A 150 18.76 -1.19 -5.19
C ALA A 150 19.73 -2.16 -4.52
N PHE A 151 20.99 -2.12 -4.92
CA PHE A 151 22.08 -2.94 -4.40
C PHE A 151 23.13 -2.06 -3.73
N ASN A 152 23.67 -2.53 -2.62
CA ASN A 152 24.86 -1.94 -2.03
C ASN A 152 25.72 -2.99 -1.31
N PHE A 153 27.00 -2.68 -1.16
CA PHE A 153 27.88 -3.39 -0.23
C PHE A 153 27.61 -2.93 1.19
N THR A 154 27.77 -3.83 2.16
CA THR A 154 27.77 -3.45 3.57
C THR A 154 29.03 -2.62 3.90
N PRO A 155 29.02 -1.80 4.96
CA PRO A 155 30.18 -0.96 5.29
C PRO A 155 31.49 -1.75 5.47
N HIS A 156 31.42 -2.96 6.02
CA HIS A 156 32.61 -3.80 6.22
C HIS A 156 33.09 -4.47 4.92
N ALA A 157 32.22 -4.64 3.93
CA ALA A 157 32.57 -5.08 2.58
C ALA A 157 32.96 -3.91 1.64
N GLY A 158 33.19 -2.71 2.19
CA GLY A 158 33.62 -1.54 1.43
C GLY A 158 32.48 -0.67 0.90
N GLY A 159 31.24 -0.86 1.36
CA GLY A 159 30.11 0.01 1.06
C GLY A 159 30.34 1.44 1.55
N ARG A 160 30.11 2.42 0.67
CA ARG A 160 30.29 3.86 0.92
C ARG A 160 28.97 4.63 0.74
N GLY A 161 27.88 4.02 1.17
CA GLY A 161 26.54 4.57 1.04
C GLY A 161 26.15 4.82 -0.41
N SER A 162 25.68 6.03 -0.72
CA SER A 162 25.23 6.39 -2.07
C SER A 162 26.32 6.27 -3.13
N LEU A 163 27.61 6.34 -2.76
CA LEU A 163 28.74 6.24 -3.70
C LEU A 163 28.92 4.83 -4.29
N THR A 164 28.46 3.80 -3.58
CA THR A 164 28.53 2.40 -4.04
C THR A 164 27.15 1.82 -4.35
N LEU A 165 26.11 2.65 -4.27
CA LEU A 165 24.75 2.26 -4.59
C LEU A 165 24.61 2.12 -6.11
N GLN A 166 24.05 0.99 -6.53
CA GLN A 166 23.72 0.72 -7.92
C GLN A 166 22.40 -0.04 -8.01
N PHE A 167 21.83 -0.11 -9.20
CA PHE A 167 20.64 -0.91 -9.45
C PHE A 167 21.01 -2.27 -10.00
N ALA A 168 20.27 -3.28 -9.55
CA ALA A 168 20.38 -4.65 -10.01
C ALA A 168 19.12 -5.05 -10.76
N GLU A 169 19.29 -5.87 -11.79
CA GLU A 169 18.20 -6.46 -12.58
C GLU A 169 18.27 -7.98 -12.46
N PHE A 170 17.18 -8.61 -12.04
CA PHE A 170 17.04 -10.07 -12.12
C PHE A 170 16.31 -10.41 -13.41
N ARG A 171 16.90 -11.25 -14.24
CA ARG A 171 16.24 -11.84 -15.40
C ARG A 171 15.70 -13.22 -15.04
N PRO A 172 14.47 -13.55 -15.45
CA PRO A 172 13.93 -14.88 -15.25
C PRO A 172 14.76 -15.91 -16.02
N ARG A 173 14.65 -17.17 -15.62
CA ARG A 173 15.26 -18.30 -16.31
C ARG A 173 14.75 -18.37 -17.76
N GLU A 174 15.68 -18.32 -18.72
CA GLU A 174 15.35 -18.50 -20.14
C GLU A 174 15.10 -19.98 -20.46
N LEU A 175 14.37 -20.26 -21.55
CA LEU A 175 14.09 -21.62 -21.99
C LEU A 175 15.41 -22.35 -22.29
N GLY A 176 15.71 -23.38 -21.49
CA GLY A 176 16.93 -24.18 -21.62
C GLY A 176 18.09 -23.76 -20.70
N ALA A 177 18.01 -22.61 -20.03
CA ALA A 177 18.94 -22.28 -18.94
C ALA A 177 18.62 -23.15 -17.72
N ALA A 178 19.59 -23.38 -16.83
CA ALA A 178 19.34 -24.03 -15.53
C ALA A 178 18.79 -23.03 -14.49
N GLU A 179 19.26 -21.79 -14.57
CA GLU A 179 19.13 -20.75 -13.52
C GLU A 179 18.68 -19.41 -14.14
N GLY A 180 18.27 -18.47 -13.29
CA GLY A 180 18.07 -17.07 -13.69
C GLY A 180 19.39 -16.31 -13.73
N ALA A 181 19.40 -15.07 -14.21
CA ALA A 181 20.60 -14.23 -14.24
C ALA A 181 20.39 -12.90 -13.50
N LEU A 182 21.30 -12.58 -12.58
CA LEU A 182 21.42 -11.29 -11.92
C LEU A 182 22.42 -10.43 -12.70
N LEU A 183 21.99 -9.24 -13.08
CA LEU A 183 22.80 -8.24 -13.76
C LEU A 183 23.17 -7.14 -12.79
N LEU A 184 24.47 -6.88 -12.69
CA LEU A 184 25.06 -5.85 -11.85
C LEU A 184 26.15 -5.12 -12.63
N ALA A 185 26.24 -3.80 -12.52
CA ALA A 185 27.21 -3.03 -13.30
C ALA A 185 28.65 -3.44 -12.93
N GLY A 186 29.46 -3.73 -13.95
CA GLY A 186 30.85 -4.18 -13.78
C GLY A 186 31.02 -5.68 -13.49
N TYR A 187 29.94 -6.47 -13.44
CA TYR A 187 30.00 -7.92 -13.26
C TYR A 187 29.43 -8.65 -14.49
N PRO A 188 29.94 -9.86 -14.82
CA PRO A 188 29.26 -10.73 -15.77
C PRO A 188 27.88 -11.14 -15.21
N PRO A 189 26.92 -11.56 -16.05
CA PRO A 189 25.65 -12.10 -15.58
C PRO A 189 25.87 -13.21 -14.56
N LEU A 190 25.36 -13.02 -13.35
CA LEU A 190 25.56 -13.95 -12.23
C LEU A 190 24.37 -14.90 -12.15
N PRO A 191 24.57 -16.22 -12.19
CA PRO A 191 23.46 -17.16 -12.00
C PRO A 191 22.81 -16.98 -10.63
N TYR A 192 21.50 -17.16 -10.53
CA TYR A 192 20.80 -17.21 -9.25
C TYR A 192 19.71 -18.28 -9.18
N GLU A 193 19.40 -18.69 -7.95
CA GLU A 193 18.31 -19.61 -7.62
C GLU A 193 17.64 -19.21 -6.30
N LEU A 194 16.30 -19.31 -6.24
CA LEU A 194 15.55 -19.21 -5.00
C LEU A 194 15.39 -20.60 -4.36
N SER A 195 15.76 -20.72 -3.09
CA SER A 195 15.60 -21.94 -2.30
C SER A 195 14.78 -21.65 -1.03
N ASP A 196 14.56 -22.70 -0.22
CA ASP A 196 13.79 -22.65 1.03
C ASP A 196 12.40 -21.97 0.87
N GLY A 197 11.74 -22.29 -0.25
CA GLY A 197 10.42 -21.74 -0.57
C GLY A 197 10.41 -20.22 -0.79
N GLY A 198 11.53 -19.61 -1.20
CA GLY A 198 11.65 -18.17 -1.44
C GLY A 198 12.17 -17.37 -0.24
N LYS A 199 12.82 -18.04 0.72
CA LYS A 199 13.45 -17.40 1.88
C LYS A 199 14.96 -17.22 1.74
N VAL A 200 15.58 -17.91 0.79
CA VAL A 200 17.01 -17.85 0.54
C VAL A 200 17.25 -17.63 -0.96
N LEU A 201 18.15 -16.71 -1.29
CA LEU A 201 18.64 -16.49 -2.64
C LEU A 201 20.11 -16.93 -2.73
N HIS A 202 20.38 -17.86 -3.63
CA HIS A 202 21.73 -18.24 -4.03
C HIS A 202 22.12 -17.42 -5.26
N VAL A 203 23.33 -16.84 -5.25
CA VAL A 203 23.87 -16.06 -6.36
C VAL A 203 25.30 -16.54 -6.62
N ALA A 204 25.53 -17.19 -7.75
CA ALA A 204 26.84 -17.73 -8.14
C ALA A 204 27.57 -18.42 -6.97
N ASN A 205 28.82 -18.02 -6.70
CA ASN A 205 29.64 -18.55 -5.61
C ASN A 205 29.62 -17.66 -4.35
N PHE A 206 28.64 -16.76 -4.21
CA PHE A 206 28.51 -15.91 -3.04
C PHE A 206 27.81 -16.66 -1.88
N PRO A 207 28.04 -16.24 -0.62
CA PRO A 207 27.30 -16.77 0.52
C PRO A 207 25.78 -16.63 0.32
N PRO A 208 24.97 -17.59 0.81
CA PRO A 208 23.51 -17.53 0.69
C PRO A 208 22.96 -16.23 1.27
N HIS A 209 21.98 -15.63 0.58
CA HIS A 209 21.33 -14.42 1.02
C HIS A 209 20.00 -14.75 1.69
N THR A 210 19.79 -14.22 2.88
CA THR A 210 18.51 -14.31 3.57
C THR A 210 17.53 -13.30 2.99
N ILE A 211 16.30 -13.73 2.76
CA ILE A 211 15.22 -12.89 2.25
C ILE A 211 14.25 -12.59 3.37
N ARG A 212 13.90 -11.31 3.54
CA ARG A 212 12.87 -10.90 4.51
C ARG A 212 12.02 -9.75 4.00
N ARG A 213 10.83 -9.64 4.60
CA ARG A 213 9.90 -8.54 4.37
C ARG A 213 10.23 -7.38 5.33
N LEU A 214 10.27 -6.16 4.82
CA LEU A 214 10.44 -4.93 5.59
C LEU A 214 9.09 -4.38 6.05
N ASP A 215 9.10 -3.50 7.06
CA ASP A 215 7.88 -2.85 7.57
C ASP A 215 7.20 -1.97 6.52
N SER A 216 7.98 -1.45 5.55
CA SER A 216 7.53 -0.74 4.36
C SER A 216 6.85 -1.63 3.32
N TRP A 217 6.80 -2.95 3.56
CA TRP A 217 6.36 -3.99 2.62
C TRP A 217 7.23 -4.16 1.37
N GLU A 218 8.43 -3.60 1.38
CA GLU A 218 9.47 -3.96 0.42
C GLU A 218 10.19 -5.24 0.88
N TRP A 219 10.96 -5.82 -0.04
CA TRP A 219 11.79 -6.99 0.20
C TRP A 219 13.23 -6.57 0.43
N GLU A 220 13.88 -7.26 1.36
CA GLU A 220 15.32 -7.20 1.53
C GLU A 220 15.90 -8.59 1.26
N ILE A 221 17.00 -8.63 0.51
CA ILE A 221 17.82 -9.81 0.28
C ILE A 221 19.23 -9.45 0.73
N ALA A 222 19.76 -10.13 1.74
CA ALA A 222 21.05 -9.73 2.32
C ALA A 222 21.89 -10.93 2.79
N ASN A 223 23.21 -10.77 2.73
CA ASN A 223 24.15 -11.58 3.49
C ASN A 223 25.10 -10.63 4.26
N GLU A 224 26.23 -11.13 4.76
CA GLU A 224 27.20 -10.28 5.45
C GLU A 224 27.76 -9.18 4.53
N ASN A 225 28.00 -9.46 3.25
CA ASN A 225 28.74 -8.56 2.36
C ASN A 225 27.86 -7.58 1.56
N VAL A 226 26.62 -7.97 1.24
CA VAL A 226 25.75 -7.20 0.33
C VAL A 226 24.30 -7.17 0.78
N THR A 227 23.60 -6.12 0.35
CA THR A 227 22.16 -5.94 0.56
C THR A 227 21.50 -5.51 -0.75
N PHE A 228 20.40 -6.18 -1.09
CA PHE A 228 19.43 -5.73 -2.09
C PHE A 228 18.14 -5.32 -1.39
N VAL A 229 17.55 -4.21 -1.82
CA VAL A 229 16.22 -3.79 -1.35
C VAL A 229 15.34 -3.44 -2.54
N SER A 230 14.11 -3.96 -2.55
CA SER A 230 13.15 -3.57 -3.56
C SER A 230 12.67 -2.14 -3.33
N CYS A 231 12.58 -1.34 -4.39
CA CYS A 231 12.28 0.08 -4.27
C CYS A 231 11.38 0.59 -5.40
N VAL A 232 10.96 1.85 -5.29
CA VAL A 232 10.24 2.60 -6.32
C VAL A 232 11.07 3.83 -6.67
N GLY A 233 11.23 4.09 -7.98
CA GLY A 233 12.00 5.23 -8.46
C GLY A 233 13.52 5.03 -8.42
N ASP A 234 14.25 6.11 -8.68
CA ASP A 234 15.72 6.15 -8.77
C ASP A 234 16.42 6.54 -7.46
N ASP A 235 15.66 6.95 -6.44
CA ASP A 235 16.19 7.48 -5.17
C ASP A 235 15.81 6.59 -3.98
N PRO A 236 16.51 5.45 -3.78
CA PRO A 236 16.28 4.64 -2.61
C PRO A 236 16.77 5.38 -1.37
N GLN A 237 15.88 5.62 -0.40
CA GLN A 237 16.25 6.23 0.87
C GLN A 237 17.22 5.30 1.64
N TYR A 238 18.50 5.64 1.57
CA TYR A 238 19.61 4.89 2.15
C TYR A 238 20.19 5.67 3.35
N ASN A 239 20.49 5.02 4.47
CA ASN A 239 21.31 5.61 5.52
C ASN A 239 22.61 4.83 5.66
N GLU A 240 23.67 5.44 6.17
CA GLU A 240 25.04 4.88 6.15
C GLU A 240 25.20 3.50 6.85
N ARG A 241 24.17 3.01 7.55
CA ARG A 241 24.11 1.67 8.17
C ARG A 241 23.35 0.62 7.33
N GLY A 242 22.87 0.98 6.14
CA GLY A 242 22.08 0.16 5.24
C GLY A 242 20.83 0.89 4.71
N PHE A 243 19.94 0.18 4.02
CA PHE A 243 18.66 0.80 3.65
C PHE A 243 17.87 1.15 4.92
N MET A 244 17.33 2.38 5.01
CA MET A 244 16.54 2.79 6.16
C MET A 244 15.34 1.84 6.31
N HIS A 245 15.24 1.18 7.47
CA HIS A 245 13.92 0.82 7.99
C HIS A 245 13.24 2.15 8.29
N LEU A 246 12.51 2.70 7.33
CA LEU A 246 11.58 3.78 7.60
C LEU A 246 10.54 3.20 8.58
N SER A 247 10.76 3.43 9.86
CA SER A 247 9.70 3.28 10.84
C SER A 247 8.54 4.17 10.38
N CYS A 248 7.30 3.71 10.54
CA CYS A 248 6.12 4.52 10.19
C CYS A 248 6.17 5.94 10.78
N GLU A 249 6.86 6.12 11.91
CA GLU A 249 7.05 7.42 12.58
C GLU A 249 7.88 8.41 11.73
N SER A 250 8.87 7.93 10.98
CA SER A 250 9.72 8.79 10.14
C SER A 250 9.00 9.33 8.90
N ILE A 251 8.03 8.58 8.36
CA ILE A 251 7.19 9.04 7.23
C ILE A 251 6.25 10.16 7.68
N ALA A 252 5.70 10.07 8.90
CA ALA A 252 4.82 11.10 9.46
C ALA A 252 5.55 12.45 9.68
N LEU A 253 6.84 12.42 10.01
CA LEU A 253 7.65 13.63 10.22
C LEU A 253 7.99 14.36 8.91
N LEU A 254 8.24 13.64 7.82
CA LEU A 254 8.49 14.25 6.50
C LEU A 254 7.25 15.00 5.96
N GLU A 255 6.05 14.63 6.39
CA GLU A 255 4.82 15.34 6.02
C GLU A 255 4.59 16.64 6.82
N GLU A 256 5.07 16.74 8.06
CA GLU A 256 5.00 18.01 8.79
C GLU A 256 5.83 19.12 8.12
N ASP A 257 6.96 18.76 7.52
CA ASP A 257 7.83 19.70 6.82
C ASP A 257 7.29 20.09 5.44
N LEU A 258 6.63 19.17 4.71
CA LEU A 258 5.96 19.47 3.44
C LEU A 258 4.70 20.33 3.58
N VAL A 259 4.03 20.28 4.74
CA VAL A 259 2.87 21.14 5.06
C VAL A 259 3.29 22.52 5.59
N ARG A 260 4.57 22.70 5.94
CA ARG A 260 5.14 23.97 6.42
C ARG A 260 5.86 24.79 5.34
N LEU A 261 5.92 24.32 4.10
CA LEU A 261 6.40 25.13 2.98
C LEU A 261 5.29 26.14 2.56
N PRO A 262 5.60 27.44 2.44
CA PRO A 262 4.62 28.50 2.20
C PRO A 262 3.96 28.45 0.82
#